data_AF-A0A3B8RQP5-F1
#
_entry.id   AF-A0A3B8RQP5-F1
#
_cell.length_a   1.000
_cell.length_b   1.000
_cell.length_c   1.000
_cell.angle_alpha   90.00
_cell.angle_beta   90.00
_cell.angle_gamma   90.00
#
_symmetry.space_group_name_H-M   'P 1'
#
loop_
_entity.id
_entity.type
_entity.pdbx_description
1 polymer ?
#
loop_
_entity_poly.entity_id
_entity_poly.type
_entity_poly.pdbx_seq_one_letter_code
_entity_poly.pdbx_strand_id
1 'polypeptide(L)'
;MKSSLSNFFYPKSVCVVGASSKEKSIGYEILRSIKTYNFTGEVYPVNPKASEILGFKCYSTISQIEEAIDLAFVVVPKKFVLDSVSELISKNVKAIVVITAGYRETGSEGEQEEHALLELARKNNVRLVGPNCMGIINSNNQIKLNATFVAEKPEYEPVGFLSQSGALGAAVINSLRETNIKFAHFISVGNKADINEIDLLEFWERDKSIRLSTYYLESFVDGFKFLETFILGKIKKPVIILKAGKSTAGMKAASSHTGALGSADRVVNAALRQFGIIRVETISEMFNTVKGFLHFPIPKGRRIAVVTNAGGPAILAVDALEKLG
;
A
#
# COMPACT_ATOMS: atom_id res chain seq x y z
N MET A 1 16.57 4.17 16.22
CA MET A 1 16.83 3.63 14.87
C MET A 1 15.68 4.06 13.97
N LYS A 2 15.95 4.73 12.84
CA LYS A 2 14.93 4.92 11.80
C LYS A 2 14.35 3.54 11.49
N SER A 3 13.02 3.41 11.53
CA SER A 3 12.36 2.12 11.26
C SER A 3 12.82 1.61 9.90
N SER A 4 13.00 0.29 9.76
CA SER A 4 13.36 -0.37 8.49
C SER A 4 12.39 -0.05 7.35
N LEU A 5 11.20 0.49 7.66
CA LEU A 5 10.19 0.89 6.69
C LEU A 5 10.36 2.32 6.15
N SER A 6 11.22 3.14 6.77
CA SER A 6 11.37 4.55 6.39
C SER A 6 11.76 4.73 4.92
N ASN A 7 12.57 3.81 4.37
CA ASN A 7 13.03 3.90 2.98
C ASN A 7 11.92 3.64 1.96
N PHE A 8 10.82 2.98 2.32
CA PHE A 8 9.68 2.85 1.42
C PHE A 8 9.01 4.20 1.19
N PHE A 9 8.87 5.03 2.23
CA PHE A 9 8.14 6.29 2.08
C PHE A 9 9.05 7.52 1.92
N TYR A 10 10.26 7.50 2.47
CA TYR A 10 11.18 8.65 2.44
C TYR A 10 12.54 8.32 1.80
N PRO A 11 12.58 7.72 0.59
CA PRO A 11 13.85 7.49 -0.11
C PRO A 11 14.39 8.79 -0.70
N LYS A 12 15.72 8.91 -0.74
CA LYS A 12 16.44 9.93 -1.51
C LYS A 12 16.84 9.45 -2.90
N SER A 13 16.84 8.14 -3.12
CA SER A 13 17.13 7.53 -4.40
C SER A 13 16.29 6.28 -4.62
N VAL A 14 15.89 6.05 -5.87
CA VAL A 14 15.13 4.86 -6.27
C VAL A 14 15.79 4.16 -7.46
N CYS A 15 15.87 2.84 -7.40
CA CYS A 15 16.32 2.00 -8.51
C CYS A 15 15.12 1.27 -9.14
N VAL A 16 15.02 1.24 -10.47
CA VAL A 16 13.96 0.49 -11.17
C VAL A 16 14.60 -0.62 -12.00
N VAL A 17 14.62 -1.83 -11.43
CA VAL A 17 15.18 -3.02 -12.06
C VAL A 17 14.14 -3.64 -12.99
N GLY A 18 14.46 -3.72 -14.28
CA GLY A 18 13.47 -4.06 -15.31
C GLY A 18 12.78 -2.82 -15.90
N ALA A 19 13.41 -1.65 -15.77
CA ALA A 19 13.08 -0.49 -16.58
C ALA A 19 13.03 -0.87 -18.07
N SER A 20 12.19 -0.22 -18.85
CA SER A 20 11.96 -0.58 -20.26
C SER A 20 11.67 0.66 -21.08
N SER A 21 12.17 0.69 -22.32
CA SER A 21 11.84 1.73 -23.32
C SER A 21 10.54 1.41 -24.08
N LYS A 22 9.97 0.22 -23.89
CA LYS A 22 8.70 -0.18 -24.51
C LYS A 22 7.54 0.45 -23.75
N GLU A 23 6.84 1.37 -24.39
CA GLU A 23 5.62 1.96 -23.84
C GLU A 23 4.62 0.90 -23.36
N LYS A 24 3.85 1.22 -22.31
CA LYS A 24 2.87 0.32 -21.66
C LYS A 24 3.46 -0.91 -20.97
N SER A 25 4.77 -1.14 -21.03
CA SER A 25 5.39 -2.11 -20.12
C SER A 25 5.40 -1.56 -18.70
N ILE A 26 5.27 -2.42 -17.69
CA ILE A 26 5.17 -2.00 -16.29
C ILE A 26 6.39 -1.16 -15.86
N GLY A 27 7.60 -1.58 -16.25
CA GLY A 27 8.83 -0.82 -15.95
C GLY A 27 8.88 0.56 -16.62
N TYR A 28 8.30 0.71 -17.82
CA TYR A 28 8.14 2.02 -18.47
C TYR A 28 7.14 2.89 -17.71
N GLU A 29 5.96 2.35 -17.37
CA GLU A 29 4.91 3.13 -16.68
C GLU A 29 5.34 3.55 -15.28
N ILE A 30 6.10 2.72 -14.53
CA ILE A 30 6.68 3.12 -13.24
C ILE A 30 7.61 4.32 -13.41
N LEU A 31 8.55 4.28 -14.37
CA LEU A 31 9.44 5.41 -14.64
C LEU A 31 8.68 6.65 -15.10
N ARG A 32 7.64 6.46 -15.92
CA ARG A 32 6.77 7.54 -16.37
C ARG A 32 6.03 8.17 -15.20
N SER A 33 5.51 7.40 -14.25
CA SER A 33 4.88 7.91 -13.04
C SER A 33 5.84 8.70 -12.17
N ILE A 34 7.05 8.17 -11.94
CA ILE A 34 8.12 8.83 -11.17
C ILE A 34 8.46 10.19 -11.80
N LYS A 35 8.66 10.21 -13.13
CA LYS A 35 8.95 11.44 -13.88
C LYS A 35 7.78 12.42 -13.84
N THR A 36 6.57 11.95 -14.13
CA THR A 36 5.37 12.80 -14.24
C THR A 36 5.00 13.44 -12.91
N TYR A 37 5.24 12.73 -11.80
CA TYR A 37 4.98 13.24 -10.47
C TYR A 37 6.10 14.11 -9.89
N ASN A 38 7.26 14.16 -10.58
CA ASN A 38 8.46 14.92 -10.22
C ASN A 38 9.05 14.49 -8.87
N PHE A 39 9.41 13.20 -8.77
CA PHE A 39 10.21 12.71 -7.65
C PHE A 39 11.42 13.60 -7.40
N THR A 40 11.63 13.97 -6.14
CA THR A 40 12.64 14.96 -5.75
C THR A 40 14.03 14.35 -5.51
N GLY A 41 14.11 13.02 -5.51
CA GLY A 41 15.37 12.28 -5.37
C GLY A 41 15.90 11.74 -6.70
N GLU A 42 16.96 10.94 -6.60
CA GLU A 42 17.65 10.36 -7.75
C GLU A 42 16.95 9.10 -8.27
N VAL A 43 16.97 8.90 -9.59
CA VAL A 43 16.32 7.76 -10.25
C VAL A 43 17.36 6.98 -11.05
N TYR A 44 17.48 5.68 -10.77
CA TYR A 44 18.41 4.76 -11.42
C TYR A 44 17.66 3.63 -12.15
N PRO A 45 17.26 3.83 -13.42
CA PRO A 45 16.73 2.77 -14.26
C PRO A 45 17.80 1.72 -14.58
N VAL A 46 17.45 0.43 -14.49
CA VAL A 46 18.30 -0.68 -14.94
C VAL A 46 17.65 -1.42 -16.11
N ASN A 47 18.31 -1.37 -17.26
CA ASN A 47 17.94 -2.06 -18.49
C ASN A 47 19.21 -2.50 -19.26
N PRO A 48 19.38 -3.78 -19.63
CA PRO A 48 20.60 -4.25 -20.28
C PRO A 48 20.91 -3.64 -21.66
N LYS A 49 19.93 -3.01 -22.32
CA LYS A 49 20.01 -2.57 -23.72
C LYS A 49 19.90 -1.05 -23.91
N ALA A 50 19.16 -0.38 -23.04
CA ALA A 50 18.93 1.06 -23.16
C ALA A 50 20.01 1.85 -22.42
N SER A 51 20.56 2.88 -23.06
CA SER A 51 21.45 3.86 -22.41
C SER A 51 20.67 4.99 -21.73
N GLU A 52 19.44 5.26 -22.17
CA GLU A 52 18.55 6.28 -21.63
C GLU A 52 17.09 5.86 -21.78
N ILE A 53 16.25 6.14 -20.77
CA ILE A 53 14.80 5.94 -20.81
C ILE A 53 14.14 7.17 -20.19
N LEU A 54 13.23 7.81 -20.93
CA LEU A 54 12.47 8.98 -20.46
C LEU A 54 13.38 10.12 -19.93
N GLY A 55 14.57 10.33 -20.48
CA GLY A 55 15.50 11.37 -20.00
C GLY A 55 16.35 10.96 -18.79
N PHE A 56 16.16 9.75 -18.25
CA PHE A 56 17.01 9.21 -17.20
C PHE A 56 18.13 8.37 -17.82
N LYS A 57 19.37 8.62 -17.38
CA LYS A 57 20.51 7.74 -17.66
C LYS A 57 20.18 6.33 -17.16
N CYS A 58 20.33 5.34 -18.04
CA CYS A 58 20.04 3.95 -17.72
C CYS A 58 21.34 3.14 -17.57
N TYR A 59 21.33 2.22 -16.62
CA TYR A 59 22.45 1.34 -16.29
C TYR A 59 22.17 -0.07 -16.81
N SER A 60 23.19 -0.76 -17.34
CA SER A 60 22.97 -2.10 -17.89
C SER A 60 22.87 -3.16 -16.81
N THR A 61 23.49 -2.92 -15.65
CA THR A 61 23.40 -3.76 -14.44
C THR A 61 23.26 -2.89 -13.19
N ILE A 62 22.75 -3.47 -12.11
CA ILE A 62 22.63 -2.76 -10.82
C ILE A 62 24.03 -2.41 -10.30
N SER A 63 25.02 -3.27 -10.58
CA SER A 63 26.41 -3.12 -10.17
C SER A 63 27.08 -1.84 -10.67
N GLN A 64 26.64 -1.29 -11.81
CA GLN A 64 27.18 -0.05 -12.39
C GLN A 64 26.73 1.22 -11.68
N ILE A 65 25.72 1.15 -10.81
CA ILE A 65 25.25 2.29 -10.03
C ILE A 65 26.24 2.50 -8.88
N GLU A 66 27.02 3.57 -8.91
CA GLU A 66 28.03 3.85 -7.88
C GLU A 66 27.40 4.46 -6.62
N GLU A 67 26.27 5.15 -6.80
CA GLU A 67 25.54 5.84 -5.75
C GLU A 67 24.75 4.87 -4.86
N ALA A 68 24.43 5.35 -3.64
CA ALA A 68 23.60 4.61 -2.72
C ALA A 68 22.14 4.54 -3.21
N ILE A 69 21.55 3.35 -3.12
CA ILE A 69 20.14 3.10 -3.47
C ILE A 69 19.35 2.90 -2.18
N ASP A 70 18.43 3.83 -1.87
CA ASP A 70 17.59 3.72 -0.67
C ASP A 70 16.46 2.71 -0.84
N LEU A 71 15.88 2.66 -2.04
CA LEU A 71 14.71 1.84 -2.38
C LEU A 71 14.83 1.29 -3.80
N ALA A 72 14.50 0.00 -3.99
CA ALA A 72 14.47 -0.60 -5.32
C ALA A 72 13.11 -1.18 -5.68
N PHE A 73 12.73 -1.05 -6.95
CA PHE A 73 11.55 -1.67 -7.55
C PHE A 73 12.00 -2.75 -8.51
N VAL A 74 11.54 -3.99 -8.30
CA VAL A 74 11.89 -5.14 -9.13
C VAL A 74 10.69 -5.51 -10.01
N VAL A 75 10.84 -5.32 -11.30
CA VAL A 75 9.83 -5.52 -12.36
C VAL A 75 10.42 -6.33 -13.52
N VAL A 76 11.16 -7.38 -13.17
CA VAL A 76 11.73 -8.35 -14.12
C VAL A 76 10.89 -9.63 -14.15
N PRO A 77 10.97 -10.45 -15.22
CA PRO A 77 10.37 -11.78 -15.23
C PRO A 77 10.77 -12.59 -13.98
N LYS A 78 9.83 -13.37 -13.44
CA LYS A 78 9.97 -14.11 -12.16
C LYS A 78 11.32 -14.82 -11.99
N LYS A 79 11.79 -15.52 -13.02
CA LYS A 79 13.07 -16.25 -13.02
C LYS A 79 14.32 -15.39 -12.74
N PHE A 80 14.24 -14.06 -12.90
CA PHE A 80 15.35 -13.14 -12.66
C PHE A 80 15.21 -12.35 -11.34
N VAL A 81 14.11 -12.54 -10.61
CA VAL A 81 13.84 -11.77 -9.38
C VAL A 81 14.86 -12.11 -8.29
N LEU A 82 15.16 -13.39 -8.06
CA LEU A 82 16.14 -13.80 -7.04
C LEU A 82 17.53 -13.21 -7.33
N ASP A 83 18.00 -13.30 -8.56
CA ASP A 83 19.29 -12.74 -8.97
C ASP A 83 19.32 -11.22 -8.80
N SER A 84 18.25 -10.53 -9.21
CA SER A 84 18.13 -9.08 -9.05
C SER A 84 18.15 -8.65 -7.58
N VAL A 85 17.43 -9.39 -6.72
CA VAL A 85 17.40 -9.13 -5.27
C VAL A 85 18.76 -9.41 -4.64
N SER A 86 19.45 -10.47 -5.05
CA SER A 86 20.82 -10.78 -4.62
C SER A 86 21.82 -9.67 -4.99
N GLU A 87 21.72 -9.12 -6.21
CA GLU A 87 22.57 -8.01 -6.65
C GLU A 87 22.25 -6.71 -5.88
N LEU A 88 20.97 -6.42 -5.62
CA LEU A 88 20.56 -5.30 -4.76
C LEU A 88 21.07 -5.45 -3.32
N ILE A 89 21.01 -6.66 -2.76
CA ILE A 89 21.59 -6.98 -1.44
C ILE A 89 23.09 -6.70 -1.42
N SER A 90 23.80 -7.09 -2.49
CA SER A 90 25.24 -6.85 -2.64
C SER A 90 25.57 -5.35 -2.74
N LYS A 91 24.62 -4.54 -3.21
CA LYS A 91 24.65 -3.06 -3.18
C LYS A 91 24.11 -2.46 -1.87
N ASN A 92 23.91 -3.28 -0.84
CA ASN A 92 23.44 -2.89 0.48
C ASN A 92 22.03 -2.24 0.51
N VAL A 93 21.20 -2.51 -0.50
CA VAL A 93 19.81 -2.04 -0.54
C VAL A 93 18.99 -2.79 0.52
N LYS A 94 18.28 -2.04 1.37
CA LYS A 94 17.52 -2.60 2.51
C LYS A 94 16.01 -2.61 2.34
N ALA A 95 15.49 -1.87 1.37
CA ALA A 95 14.06 -1.81 1.06
C ALA A 95 13.86 -2.13 -0.42
N ILE A 96 13.09 -3.19 -0.69
CA ILE A 96 12.82 -3.63 -2.06
C ILE A 96 11.31 -3.87 -2.23
N VAL A 97 10.76 -3.38 -3.32
CA VAL A 97 9.37 -3.57 -3.74
C VAL A 97 9.38 -4.52 -4.93
N VAL A 98 8.83 -5.71 -4.73
CA VAL A 98 8.75 -6.73 -5.79
C VAL A 98 7.38 -6.62 -6.45
N ILE A 99 7.37 -6.05 -7.65
CA ILE A 99 6.16 -5.83 -8.45
C ILE A 99 5.73 -7.14 -9.11
N THR A 100 6.70 -7.95 -9.51
CA THR A 100 6.51 -9.21 -10.24
C THR A 100 5.55 -10.16 -9.54
N ALA A 101 4.60 -10.70 -10.31
CA ALA A 101 3.67 -11.76 -9.90
C ALA A 101 4.19 -13.16 -10.31
N GLY A 102 3.40 -14.19 -10.04
CA GLY A 102 3.69 -15.61 -10.29
C GLY A 102 4.14 -16.38 -9.04
N TYR A 103 3.81 -15.90 -7.84
CA TYR A 103 4.24 -16.46 -6.55
C TYR A 103 3.10 -17.23 -5.87
N ARG A 104 2.91 -17.11 -4.54
CA ARG A 104 1.92 -17.89 -3.77
C ARG A 104 0.51 -17.83 -4.35
N GLU A 105 0.13 -16.73 -5.00
CA GLU A 105 -1.17 -16.59 -5.66
C GLU A 105 -1.40 -17.56 -6.83
N THR A 106 -0.34 -18.22 -7.32
CA THR A 106 -0.40 -19.19 -8.42
C THR A 106 -0.34 -20.65 -7.96
N GLY A 107 -0.17 -20.92 -6.66
CA GLY A 107 -0.13 -22.26 -6.08
C GLY A 107 1.18 -22.62 -5.38
N SER A 108 1.38 -23.90 -5.11
CA SER A 108 2.46 -24.41 -4.25
C SER A 108 3.87 -24.16 -4.77
N GLU A 109 4.09 -24.22 -6.09
CA GLU A 109 5.39 -23.91 -6.69
C GLU A 109 5.76 -22.44 -6.45
N GLY A 110 4.82 -21.52 -6.70
CA GLY A 110 5.02 -20.11 -6.46
C GLY A 110 5.17 -19.77 -4.96
N GLU A 111 4.56 -20.55 -4.07
CA GLU A 111 4.77 -20.44 -2.62
C GLU A 111 6.20 -20.81 -2.21
N GLN A 112 6.77 -21.87 -2.78
CA GLN A 112 8.16 -22.27 -2.52
C GLN A 112 9.16 -21.20 -3.01
N GLU A 113 8.91 -20.63 -4.19
CA GLU A 113 9.73 -19.53 -4.72
C GLU A 113 9.60 -18.24 -3.87
N GLU A 114 8.40 -17.93 -3.38
CA GLU A 114 8.17 -16.81 -2.45
C GLU A 114 8.94 -17.04 -1.15
N HIS A 115 8.92 -18.27 -0.63
CA HIS A 115 9.67 -18.63 0.57
C HIS A 115 11.18 -18.45 0.37
N ALA A 116 11.73 -18.92 -0.76
CA ALA A 116 13.16 -18.73 -1.08
C ALA A 116 13.54 -17.24 -1.18
N LEU A 117 12.68 -16.42 -1.76
CA LEU A 117 12.86 -14.96 -1.83
C LEU A 117 12.86 -14.31 -0.43
N LEU A 118 11.95 -14.73 0.45
CA LEU A 118 11.88 -14.23 1.83
C LEU A 118 13.09 -14.65 2.65
N GLU A 119 13.54 -15.90 2.53
CA GLU A 119 14.72 -16.40 3.24
C GLU A 119 15.98 -15.61 2.83
N LEU A 120 16.15 -15.33 1.54
CA LEU A 120 17.24 -14.49 1.04
C LEU A 120 17.19 -13.07 1.64
N ALA A 121 16.01 -12.45 1.66
CA ALA A 121 15.84 -11.10 2.21
C ALA A 121 16.13 -11.05 3.72
N ARG A 122 15.55 -11.98 4.49
CA ARG A 122 15.72 -12.07 5.95
C ARG A 122 17.17 -12.29 6.35
N LYS A 123 17.87 -13.22 5.69
CA LYS A 123 19.29 -13.50 5.94
C LYS A 123 20.19 -12.27 5.79
N ASN A 124 19.77 -11.30 4.98
CA ASN A 124 20.54 -10.09 4.66
C ASN A 124 19.96 -8.80 5.28
N ASN A 125 19.01 -8.93 6.20
CA ASN A 125 18.31 -7.82 6.85
C ASN A 125 17.64 -6.85 5.85
N VAL A 126 17.07 -7.40 4.78
CA VAL A 126 16.30 -6.66 3.77
C VAL A 126 14.82 -6.85 4.03
N ARG A 127 14.04 -5.78 3.85
CA ARG A 127 12.59 -5.82 3.91
C ARG A 127 11.97 -5.76 2.52
N LEU A 128 10.88 -6.51 2.31
CA LEU A 128 10.19 -6.64 1.04
C LEU A 128 8.73 -6.18 1.12
N VAL A 129 8.30 -5.39 0.14
CA VAL A 129 6.88 -5.17 -0.18
C VAL A 129 6.51 -6.03 -1.37
N GLY A 130 5.35 -6.70 -1.30
CA GLY A 130 4.91 -7.67 -2.30
C GLY A 130 5.22 -9.12 -1.90
N PRO A 131 5.53 -10.01 -2.87
CA PRO A 131 5.51 -9.78 -4.32
C PRO A 131 4.08 -9.52 -4.83
N ASN A 132 3.90 -9.45 -6.16
CA ASN A 132 2.61 -9.24 -6.80
C ASN A 132 1.89 -7.97 -6.30
N CYS A 133 2.58 -6.84 -6.37
CA CYS A 133 2.06 -5.58 -5.87
C CYS A 133 2.17 -4.47 -6.92
N MET A 134 1.46 -3.37 -6.70
CA MET A 134 1.46 -2.23 -7.63
C MET A 134 2.58 -1.21 -7.39
N GLY A 135 3.19 -1.23 -6.21
CA GLY A 135 4.16 -0.23 -5.78
C GLY A 135 3.62 0.72 -4.73
N ILE A 136 4.22 1.91 -4.65
CA ILE A 136 4.01 2.85 -3.54
C ILE A 136 3.98 4.30 -4.02
N ILE A 137 3.40 5.16 -3.19
CA ILE A 137 3.35 6.61 -3.37
C ILE A 137 3.70 7.30 -2.06
N ASN A 138 4.49 8.37 -2.13
CA ASN A 138 4.53 9.43 -1.12
C ASN A 138 4.21 10.78 -1.79
N SER A 139 3.09 11.39 -1.40
CA SER A 139 2.62 12.66 -1.95
C SER A 139 3.13 13.90 -1.21
N ASN A 140 3.96 13.72 -0.19
CA ASN A 140 4.62 14.83 0.50
C ASN A 140 5.44 15.64 -0.51
N ASN A 141 5.28 16.96 -0.50
CA ASN A 141 5.96 17.88 -1.41
C ASN A 141 7.50 17.79 -1.40
N GLN A 142 8.09 17.27 -0.32
CA GLN A 142 9.53 17.08 -0.19
C GLN A 142 10.03 15.78 -0.84
N ILE A 143 9.14 14.83 -1.13
CA ILE A 143 9.48 13.50 -1.68
C ILE A 143 8.89 13.34 -3.08
N LYS A 144 7.57 13.55 -3.24
CA LYS A 144 6.82 13.43 -4.51
C LYS A 144 7.12 12.14 -5.28
N LEU A 145 7.06 11.00 -4.60
CA LEU A 145 7.27 9.70 -5.23
C LEU A 145 5.93 9.10 -5.68
N ASN A 146 5.77 8.83 -6.97
CA ASN A 146 4.76 7.90 -7.47
C ASN A 146 5.47 6.80 -8.26
N ALA A 147 5.74 5.68 -7.58
CA ALA A 147 6.38 4.51 -8.17
C ALA A 147 5.37 3.37 -8.33
N THR A 148 4.23 3.71 -8.94
CA THR A 148 3.23 2.76 -9.42
C THR A 148 3.16 2.81 -10.94
N PHE A 149 2.54 1.81 -11.55
CA PHE A 149 2.28 1.83 -13.00
C PHE A 149 1.00 2.60 -13.37
N VAL A 150 0.56 3.54 -12.51
CA VAL A 150 -0.54 4.47 -12.77
C VAL A 150 -0.02 5.91 -12.66
N ALA A 151 0.13 6.57 -13.81
CA ALA A 151 0.75 7.89 -13.94
C ALA A 151 -0.20 9.04 -13.56
N GLU A 152 -0.72 9.00 -12.34
CA GLU A 152 -1.55 10.04 -11.74
C GLU A 152 -0.78 10.93 -10.77
N LYS A 153 -1.37 12.08 -10.43
CA LYS A 153 -0.79 13.08 -9.54
C LYS A 153 -1.58 13.15 -8.22
N PRO A 154 -1.25 12.29 -7.24
CA PRO A 154 -1.93 12.32 -5.95
C PRO A 154 -1.66 13.64 -5.22
N GLU A 155 -2.68 14.11 -4.52
CA GLU A 155 -2.58 15.26 -3.61
C GLU A 155 -2.37 14.80 -2.17
N TYR A 156 -1.66 15.63 -1.41
CA TYR A 156 -1.36 15.35 -0.02
C TYR A 156 -2.57 15.54 0.89
N GLU A 157 -2.78 14.56 1.76
CA GLU A 157 -3.62 14.62 2.96
C GLU A 157 -3.01 13.65 3.98
N PRO A 158 -2.99 13.90 5.30
CA PRO A 158 -2.23 13.10 6.28
C PRO A 158 -2.84 11.73 6.57
N VAL A 159 -2.95 10.89 5.54
CA VAL A 159 -3.61 9.58 5.52
C VAL A 159 -2.64 8.56 4.93
N GLY A 160 -2.46 7.45 5.62
CA GLY A 160 -1.81 6.27 5.06
C GLY A 160 -2.86 5.33 4.48
N PHE A 161 -2.73 4.94 3.21
CA PHE A 161 -3.65 4.01 2.55
C PHE A 161 -2.92 2.74 2.11
N LEU A 162 -3.28 1.60 2.70
CA LEU A 162 -2.80 0.28 2.30
C LEU A 162 -3.87 -0.41 1.44
N SER A 163 -3.46 -0.96 0.30
CA SER A 163 -4.30 -1.84 -0.50
C SER A 163 -3.65 -3.21 -0.69
N GLN A 164 -4.33 -4.26 -0.24
CA GLN A 164 -3.93 -5.63 -0.56
C GLN A 164 -4.15 -5.96 -2.05
N SER A 165 -5.23 -5.45 -2.66
CA SER A 165 -5.49 -5.63 -4.09
C SER A 165 -4.77 -4.57 -4.93
N GLY A 166 -3.97 -5.02 -5.89
CA GLY A 166 -3.36 -4.14 -6.90
C GLY A 166 -4.40 -3.48 -7.80
N ALA A 167 -5.37 -4.25 -8.30
CA ALA A 167 -6.41 -3.74 -9.22
C ALA A 167 -7.33 -2.71 -8.55
N LEU A 168 -7.74 -2.95 -7.29
CA LEU A 168 -8.52 -1.96 -6.56
C LEU A 168 -7.69 -0.71 -6.25
N GLY A 169 -6.42 -0.89 -5.86
CA GLY A 169 -5.50 0.23 -5.69
C GLY A 169 -5.39 1.08 -6.95
N ALA A 170 -5.23 0.44 -8.11
CA ALA A 170 -5.18 1.11 -9.41
C ALA A 170 -6.46 1.87 -9.71
N ALA A 171 -7.62 1.28 -9.42
CA ALA A 171 -8.92 1.94 -9.60
C ALA A 171 -9.04 3.20 -8.73
N VAL A 172 -8.59 3.14 -7.46
CA VAL A 172 -8.56 4.32 -6.58
C VAL A 172 -7.65 5.40 -7.16
N ILE A 173 -6.43 5.06 -7.58
CA ILE A 173 -5.48 6.02 -8.13
C ILE A 173 -5.99 6.64 -9.44
N ASN A 174 -6.56 5.85 -10.35
CA ASN A 174 -7.15 6.35 -11.59
C ASN A 174 -8.33 7.32 -11.34
N SER A 175 -9.07 7.13 -10.24
CA SER A 175 -10.20 7.98 -9.89
C SER A 175 -9.82 9.32 -9.25
N LEU A 176 -8.54 9.60 -9.01
CA LEU A 176 -8.10 10.81 -8.27
C LEU A 176 -8.49 12.13 -8.95
N ARG A 177 -8.67 12.15 -10.28
CA ARG A 177 -9.11 13.36 -11.00
C ARG A 177 -10.61 13.63 -10.87
N GLU A 178 -11.38 12.58 -10.65
CA GLU A 178 -12.85 12.61 -10.60
C GLU A 178 -13.36 12.62 -9.15
N THR A 179 -12.49 12.29 -8.20
CA THR A 179 -12.80 12.19 -6.78
C THR A 179 -11.95 13.15 -5.98
N ASN A 180 -12.40 13.48 -4.77
CA ASN A 180 -11.61 14.24 -3.80
C ASN A 180 -10.91 13.28 -2.83
N ILE A 181 -10.30 12.22 -3.36
CA ILE A 181 -9.49 11.27 -2.59
C ILE A 181 -8.07 11.80 -2.53
N LYS A 182 -7.51 11.88 -1.32
CA LYS A 182 -6.16 12.35 -1.07
C LYS A 182 -5.52 11.46 -0.01
N PHE A 183 -4.20 11.32 -0.08
CA PHE A 183 -3.43 10.54 0.88
C PHE A 183 -1.96 10.93 0.83
N ALA A 184 -1.27 10.79 1.95
CA ALA A 184 0.15 11.07 2.10
C ALA A 184 0.94 9.87 1.60
N HIS A 185 0.55 8.69 2.05
CA HIS A 185 1.17 7.42 1.69
C HIS A 185 0.14 6.52 1.02
N PHE A 186 0.53 5.90 -0.08
CA PHE A 186 -0.15 4.72 -0.61
C PHE A 186 0.85 3.58 -0.73
N ILE A 187 0.41 2.38 -0.39
CA ILE A 187 1.20 1.16 -0.54
C ILE A 187 0.30 -0.01 -0.98
N SER A 188 0.66 -0.61 -2.11
CA SER A 188 0.12 -1.90 -2.51
C SER A 188 1.01 -2.99 -1.93
N VAL A 189 0.45 -3.90 -1.13
CA VAL A 189 1.23 -4.93 -0.43
C VAL A 189 1.14 -6.32 -1.07
N GLY A 190 0.21 -6.52 -2.01
CA GLY A 190 0.10 -7.77 -2.76
C GLY A 190 -0.03 -8.99 -1.86
N ASN A 191 0.89 -9.94 -2.03
CA ASN A 191 0.92 -11.19 -1.25
C ASN A 191 1.24 -10.99 0.23
N LYS A 192 1.74 -9.83 0.66
CA LYS A 192 2.13 -9.55 2.06
C LYS A 192 3.14 -10.56 2.62
N ALA A 193 4.13 -10.93 1.81
CA ALA A 193 5.09 -11.98 2.15
C ALA A 193 6.01 -11.58 3.33
N ASP A 194 6.38 -10.30 3.41
CA ASP A 194 7.12 -9.71 4.53
C ASP A 194 6.36 -8.52 5.13
N ILE A 195 6.41 -7.37 4.46
CA ILE A 195 5.70 -6.16 4.91
C ILE A 195 4.18 -6.36 4.79
N ASN A 196 3.48 -6.18 5.91
CA ASN A 196 2.04 -6.39 6.01
C ASN A 196 1.35 -5.28 6.83
N GLU A 197 0.04 -5.42 7.05
CA GLU A 197 -0.78 -4.43 7.74
C GLU A 197 -0.29 -4.08 9.15
N ILE A 198 0.36 -5.00 9.87
CA ILE A 198 0.87 -4.77 11.23
C ILE A 198 2.09 -3.86 11.18
N ASP A 199 3.03 -4.10 10.26
CA ASP A 199 4.21 -3.24 10.09
C ASP A 199 3.79 -1.81 9.73
N LEU A 200 2.83 -1.66 8.83
CA LEU A 200 2.33 -0.34 8.41
C LEU A 200 1.55 0.37 9.51
N LEU A 201 0.78 -0.38 10.30
CA LEU A 201 0.08 0.15 11.45
C LEU A 201 1.05 0.74 12.48
N GLU A 202 2.09 0.01 12.86
CA GLU A 202 3.10 0.53 13.79
C GLU A 202 3.93 1.67 13.20
N PHE A 203 4.24 1.61 11.90
CA PHE A 203 4.99 2.67 11.22
C PHE A 203 4.19 3.97 11.16
N TRP A 204 2.94 3.93 10.68
CA TRP A 204 2.10 5.12 10.54
C TRP A 204 1.63 5.68 11.88
N GLU A 205 1.52 4.88 12.94
CA GLU A 205 1.32 5.39 14.29
C GLU A 205 2.46 6.32 14.73
N ARG A 206 3.72 5.98 14.39
CA ARG A 206 4.90 6.77 14.76
C ARG A 206 5.16 7.94 13.79
N ASP A 207 4.66 7.85 12.56
CA ASP A 207 4.87 8.87 11.55
C ASP A 207 4.00 10.11 11.78
N LYS A 208 4.64 11.26 12.02
CA LYS A 208 3.94 12.53 12.26
C LYS A 208 3.24 13.10 11.02
N SER A 209 3.62 12.66 9.81
CA SER A 209 2.95 13.09 8.58
C SER A 209 1.59 12.40 8.37
N ILE A 210 1.29 11.38 9.20
CA ILE A 210 0.06 10.58 9.14
C ILE A 210 -0.77 10.82 10.40
N ARG A 211 -2.05 11.18 10.23
CA ARG A 211 -3.02 11.39 11.30
C ARG A 211 -3.98 10.21 11.49
N LEU A 212 -4.21 9.43 10.44
CA LEU A 212 -5.03 8.22 10.45
C LEU A 212 -4.61 7.27 9.32
N SER A 213 -4.99 6.01 9.43
CA SER A 213 -4.67 4.98 8.44
C SER A 213 -5.90 4.25 7.94
N THR A 214 -5.89 3.93 6.66
CA THR A 214 -6.93 3.21 5.94
C THR A 214 -6.36 1.93 5.33
N TYR A 215 -7.15 0.85 5.37
CA TYR A 215 -6.73 -0.45 4.86
C TYR A 215 -7.84 -1.10 4.05
N TYR A 216 -7.55 -1.43 2.80
CA TYR A 216 -8.30 -2.46 2.09
C TYR A 216 -7.60 -3.80 2.32
N LEU A 217 -8.29 -4.73 3.00
CA LEU A 217 -7.76 -6.04 3.38
C LEU A 217 -8.64 -7.16 2.87
N GLU A 218 -8.03 -8.16 2.25
CA GLU A 218 -8.68 -9.43 1.88
C GLU A 218 -8.50 -10.46 3.00
N SER A 219 -7.37 -10.41 3.70
CA SER A 219 -7.03 -11.26 4.83
C SER A 219 -6.21 -10.50 5.87
N PHE A 220 -6.11 -11.04 7.09
CA PHE A 220 -5.10 -10.64 8.07
C PHE A 220 -3.99 -11.69 8.08
N VAL A 221 -2.73 -11.27 8.12
CA VAL A 221 -1.57 -12.18 8.23
C VAL A 221 -1.58 -12.86 9.60
N ASP A 222 -1.74 -12.06 10.67
CA ASP A 222 -1.84 -12.53 12.04
C ASP A 222 -2.84 -11.64 12.80
N GLY A 223 -4.09 -12.10 12.88
CA GLY A 223 -5.16 -11.34 13.52
C GLY A 223 -4.91 -11.10 15.01
N PHE A 224 -4.26 -12.03 15.70
CA PHE A 224 -3.96 -11.86 17.13
C PHE A 224 -2.91 -10.77 17.33
N LYS A 225 -1.79 -10.83 16.63
CA LYS A 225 -0.75 -9.77 16.71
C LYS A 225 -1.28 -8.42 16.27
N PHE A 226 -2.14 -8.38 15.25
CA PHE A 226 -2.80 -7.15 14.84
C PHE A 226 -3.59 -6.54 16.00
N LEU A 227 -4.44 -7.32 16.68
CA LEU A 227 -5.23 -6.85 17.83
C LEU A 227 -4.37 -6.57 19.07
N GLU A 228 -3.28 -7.31 19.27
CA GLU A 228 -2.33 -7.10 20.37
C GLU A 228 -1.79 -5.67 20.37
N THR A 229 -1.59 -5.05 19.20
CA THR A 229 -1.18 -3.64 19.13
C THR A 229 -2.19 -2.68 19.77
N PHE A 230 -3.48 -2.98 19.69
CA PHE A 230 -4.55 -2.20 20.32
C PHE A 230 -4.71 -2.56 21.80
N ILE A 231 -4.61 -3.84 22.16
CA ILE A 231 -4.65 -4.33 23.55
C ILE A 231 -3.56 -3.63 24.37
N LEU A 232 -2.36 -3.50 23.82
CA LEU A 232 -1.21 -2.87 24.46
C LEU A 232 -1.26 -1.32 24.41
N GLY A 233 -2.31 -0.73 23.83
CA GLY A 233 -2.45 0.73 23.71
C GLY A 233 -1.37 1.38 22.83
N LYS A 234 -0.74 0.61 21.92
CA LYS A 234 0.29 1.15 21.01
C LYS A 234 -0.32 2.06 19.95
N ILE A 235 -1.55 1.77 19.53
CA ILE A 235 -2.25 2.47 18.45
C ILE A 235 -3.24 3.46 19.04
N LYS A 236 -3.09 4.73 18.64
CA LYS A 236 -3.94 5.83 19.12
C LYS A 236 -4.60 6.58 17.97
N LYS A 237 -4.01 6.53 16.78
CA LYS A 237 -4.59 7.15 15.59
C LYS A 237 -5.80 6.35 15.11
N PRO A 238 -6.82 7.00 14.51
CA PRO A 238 -7.95 6.30 13.92
C PRO A 238 -7.51 5.32 12.84
N VAL A 239 -8.14 4.14 12.83
CA VAL A 239 -7.90 3.07 11.86
C VAL A 239 -9.23 2.74 11.18
N ILE A 240 -9.24 2.78 9.85
CA ILE A 240 -10.42 2.52 9.02
C ILE A 240 -10.13 1.32 8.12
N ILE A 241 -10.99 0.30 8.12
CA ILE A 241 -10.78 -0.93 7.36
C ILE A 241 -11.98 -1.21 6.45
N LEU A 242 -11.71 -1.39 5.16
CA LEU A 242 -12.59 -2.07 4.22
C LEU A 242 -12.14 -3.53 4.10
N LYS A 243 -12.86 -4.44 4.76
CA LYS A 243 -12.59 -5.88 4.72
C LYS A 243 -13.34 -6.52 3.56
N ALA A 244 -12.63 -7.06 2.57
CA ALA A 244 -13.22 -7.85 1.49
C ALA A 244 -13.56 -9.29 1.95
N GLY A 245 -14.31 -10.02 1.13
CA GLY A 245 -14.62 -11.44 1.38
C GLY A 245 -15.53 -11.68 2.59
N LYS A 246 -16.63 -10.92 2.71
CA LYS A 246 -17.54 -10.95 3.87
C LYS A 246 -18.52 -12.12 3.87
N SER A 247 -18.98 -12.53 2.68
CA SER A 247 -19.92 -13.64 2.50
C SER A 247 -19.18 -14.97 2.36
N THR A 248 -19.86 -16.10 2.53
CA THR A 248 -19.25 -17.43 2.28
C THR A 248 -18.65 -17.53 0.87
N ALA A 249 -19.35 -16.98 -0.13
CA ALA A 249 -18.85 -16.91 -1.50
C ALA A 249 -17.65 -15.94 -1.64
N GLY A 250 -17.71 -14.79 -0.98
CA GLY A 250 -16.62 -13.81 -0.97
C GLY A 250 -15.36 -14.33 -0.24
N MET A 251 -15.52 -15.07 0.85
CA MET A 251 -14.42 -15.74 1.55
C MET A 251 -13.75 -16.77 0.64
N LYS A 252 -14.53 -17.59 -0.08
CA LYS A 252 -13.99 -18.54 -1.07
C LYS A 252 -13.25 -17.82 -2.20
N ALA A 253 -13.83 -16.74 -2.75
CA ALA A 253 -13.19 -15.96 -3.80
C ALA A 253 -11.87 -15.32 -3.32
N ALA A 254 -11.85 -14.72 -2.12
CA ALA A 254 -10.66 -14.14 -1.54
C ALA A 254 -9.58 -15.20 -1.22
N SER A 255 -9.97 -16.37 -0.71
CA SER A 255 -9.04 -17.47 -0.45
C SER A 255 -8.44 -18.04 -1.73
N SER A 256 -9.22 -18.14 -2.80
CA SER A 256 -8.71 -18.56 -4.11
C SER A 256 -7.81 -17.51 -4.77
N HIS A 257 -8.03 -16.23 -4.48
CA HIS A 257 -7.23 -15.13 -5.02
C HIS A 257 -5.89 -14.95 -4.27
N THR A 258 -5.86 -15.17 -2.95
CA THR A 258 -4.68 -14.87 -2.10
C THR A 258 -3.99 -16.09 -1.49
N GLY A 259 -4.62 -17.26 -1.55
CA GLY A 259 -4.20 -18.47 -0.85
C GLY A 259 -4.44 -18.45 0.67
N ALA A 260 -5.01 -17.37 1.25
CA ALA A 260 -5.19 -17.24 2.70
C ALA A 260 -6.48 -17.91 3.22
N LEU A 261 -6.42 -18.50 4.41
CA LEU A 261 -7.58 -19.11 5.07
C LEU A 261 -8.60 -18.02 5.47
N GLY A 262 -9.88 -18.20 5.10
CA GLY A 262 -10.94 -17.26 5.45
C GLY A 262 -11.28 -17.27 6.94
N SER A 263 -11.31 -16.11 7.59
CA SER A 263 -11.82 -15.95 8.96
C SER A 263 -13.31 -15.65 8.95
N ALA A 264 -14.06 -16.20 9.92
CA ALA A 264 -15.50 -15.93 10.05
C ALA A 264 -15.76 -14.42 10.23
N ASP A 265 -16.53 -13.82 9.32
CA ASP A 265 -16.71 -12.36 9.27
C ASP A 265 -17.30 -11.76 10.56
N ARG A 266 -18.16 -12.52 11.25
CA ARG A 266 -18.72 -12.12 12.56
C ARG A 266 -17.63 -11.92 13.62
N VAL A 267 -16.60 -12.77 13.62
CA VAL A 267 -15.47 -12.67 14.56
C VAL A 267 -14.64 -11.44 14.25
N VAL A 268 -14.32 -11.22 12.97
CA VAL A 268 -13.62 -10.02 12.51
C VAL A 268 -14.40 -8.77 12.91
N ASN A 269 -15.71 -8.73 12.64
CA ASN A 269 -16.56 -7.59 12.99
C ASN A 269 -16.57 -7.29 14.49
N ALA A 270 -16.75 -8.32 15.32
CA ALA A 270 -16.75 -8.16 16.77
C ALA A 270 -15.41 -7.64 17.29
N ALA A 271 -14.30 -8.19 16.79
CA ALA A 271 -12.96 -7.76 17.16
C ALA A 271 -12.69 -6.30 16.77
N LEU A 272 -12.96 -5.92 15.51
CA LEU A 272 -12.76 -4.53 15.06
C LEU A 272 -13.58 -3.55 15.91
N ARG A 273 -14.85 -3.87 16.18
CA ARG A 273 -15.73 -3.05 17.02
C ARG A 273 -15.21 -2.91 18.45
N GLN A 274 -14.73 -4.01 19.04
CA GLN A 274 -14.22 -4.03 20.42
C GLN A 274 -13.04 -3.08 20.61
N PHE A 275 -12.17 -2.93 19.61
CA PHE A 275 -10.99 -2.08 19.67
C PHE A 275 -11.18 -0.70 19.01
N GLY A 276 -12.43 -0.33 18.68
CA GLY A 276 -12.74 0.97 18.08
C GLY A 276 -12.19 1.15 16.66
N ILE A 277 -11.91 0.06 15.96
CA ILE A 277 -11.46 0.08 14.56
C ILE A 277 -12.69 0.22 13.67
N ILE A 278 -12.68 1.24 12.82
CA ILE A 278 -13.87 1.60 12.03
C ILE A 278 -13.91 0.73 10.79
N ARG A 279 -14.90 -0.14 10.73
CA ARG A 279 -15.17 -0.95 9.54
C ARG A 279 -16.12 -0.20 8.62
N VAL A 280 -15.77 -0.14 7.34
CA VAL A 280 -16.59 0.47 6.27
C VAL A 280 -16.95 -0.56 5.20
N GLU A 281 -17.94 -0.24 4.38
CA GLU A 281 -18.52 -1.12 3.36
C GLU A 281 -18.05 -0.78 1.94
N THR A 282 -17.62 0.47 1.69
CA THR A 282 -17.16 0.91 0.36
C THR A 282 -15.92 1.81 0.45
N ILE A 283 -15.22 1.96 -0.68
CA ILE A 283 -14.12 2.94 -0.83
C ILE A 283 -14.63 4.38 -0.64
N SER A 284 -15.83 4.69 -1.14
CA SER A 284 -16.45 6.00 -0.96
C SER A 284 -16.67 6.29 0.53
N GLU A 285 -17.23 5.34 1.28
CA GLU A 285 -17.41 5.45 2.72
C GLU A 285 -16.09 5.57 3.47
N MET A 286 -15.05 4.82 3.08
CA MET A 286 -13.70 4.93 3.65
C MET A 286 -13.20 6.37 3.59
N PHE A 287 -13.16 6.96 2.39
CA PHE A 287 -12.62 8.31 2.21
C PHE A 287 -13.56 9.42 2.70
N ASN A 288 -14.87 9.18 2.77
CA ASN A 288 -15.78 10.11 3.45
C ASN A 288 -15.59 10.08 4.98
N THR A 289 -15.32 8.91 5.56
CA THR A 289 -14.98 8.76 6.99
C THR A 289 -13.65 9.47 7.29
N VAL A 290 -12.66 9.33 6.41
CA VAL A 290 -11.38 10.07 6.50
C VAL A 290 -11.63 11.58 6.59
N LYS A 291 -12.46 12.14 5.69
CA LYS A 291 -12.79 13.57 5.71
C LYS A 291 -13.45 13.98 7.04
N GLY A 292 -14.30 13.12 7.60
CA GLY A 292 -14.86 13.28 8.94
C GLY A 292 -13.80 13.56 10.00
N PHE A 293 -12.78 12.70 10.11
CA PHE A 293 -11.70 12.83 11.09
C PHE A 293 -10.77 14.02 10.86
N LEU A 294 -10.60 14.42 9.60
CA LEU A 294 -9.62 15.44 9.26
C LEU A 294 -10.18 16.86 9.37
N HIS A 295 -11.43 17.04 8.97
CA HIS A 295 -12.05 18.35 8.79
C HIS A 295 -13.07 18.70 9.87
N PHE A 296 -13.44 17.76 10.74
CA PHE A 296 -14.40 18.00 11.82
C PHE A 296 -13.85 17.59 13.19
N PRO A 297 -14.23 18.29 14.27
CA PRO A 297 -13.88 17.88 15.63
C PRO A 297 -14.68 16.63 16.02
N ILE A 298 -14.11 15.83 16.93
CA ILE A 298 -14.83 14.69 17.52
C ILE A 298 -16.04 15.23 18.32
N PRO A 299 -17.26 14.74 18.05
CA PRO A 299 -18.44 15.14 18.82
C PRO A 299 -18.27 14.86 20.31
N LYS A 300 -18.64 15.82 21.16
CA LYS A 300 -18.56 15.69 22.64
C LYS A 300 -19.72 14.90 23.25
N GLY A 301 -20.69 14.45 22.44
CA GLY A 301 -21.87 13.74 22.90
C GLY A 301 -22.81 13.37 21.76
N ARG A 302 -23.99 12.84 22.12
CA ARG A 302 -24.96 12.24 21.20
C ARG A 302 -26.10 13.20 20.76
N ARG A 303 -25.92 14.50 20.91
CA ARG A 303 -26.93 15.50 20.54
C ARG A 303 -26.70 15.96 19.11
N ILE A 304 -27.31 15.26 18.16
CA ILE A 304 -27.24 15.55 16.73
C ILE A 304 -28.52 16.28 16.31
N ALA A 305 -28.39 17.34 15.53
CA ALA A 305 -29.51 18.04 14.90
C ALA A 305 -29.32 18.02 13.38
N VAL A 306 -30.37 17.66 12.64
CA VAL A 306 -30.38 17.69 11.17
C VAL A 306 -31.06 18.99 10.73
N VAL A 307 -30.33 19.84 10.00
CA VAL A 307 -30.86 21.08 9.42
C VAL A 307 -30.93 20.91 7.90
N THR A 308 -32.12 21.10 7.33
CA THR A 308 -32.38 20.91 5.90
C THR A 308 -33.46 21.87 5.42
N ASN A 309 -33.45 22.19 4.13
CA ASN A 309 -34.49 22.98 3.45
C ASN A 309 -35.60 22.11 2.83
N ALA A 310 -35.48 20.77 2.90
CA ALA A 310 -36.44 19.84 2.32
C ALA A 310 -36.63 18.58 3.19
N GLY A 311 -37.86 18.08 3.25
CA GLY A 311 -38.24 16.93 4.09
C GLY A 311 -37.61 15.59 3.66
N GLY A 312 -37.56 15.29 2.36
CA GLY A 312 -37.00 14.04 1.85
C GLY A 312 -35.55 13.78 2.28
N PRO A 313 -34.61 14.73 2.04
CA PRO A 313 -33.24 14.62 2.55
C PRO A 313 -33.15 14.51 4.08
N ALA A 314 -34.05 15.14 4.83
CA ALA A 314 -34.12 14.99 6.30
C ALA A 314 -34.36 13.54 6.69
N ILE A 315 -35.36 12.91 6.07
CA ILE A 315 -35.74 11.53 6.37
C ILE A 315 -34.56 10.59 6.08
N LEU A 316 -33.94 10.72 4.90
CA LEU A 316 -32.77 9.91 4.54
C LEU A 316 -31.59 10.11 5.51
N ALA A 317 -31.36 11.34 5.96
CA ALA A 317 -30.31 11.64 6.93
C ALA A 317 -30.62 11.03 8.31
N VAL A 318 -31.87 11.14 8.79
CA VAL A 318 -32.30 10.57 10.07
C VAL A 318 -32.24 9.04 10.04
N ASP A 319 -32.72 8.40 8.97
CA ASP A 319 -32.63 6.95 8.80
C ASP A 319 -31.18 6.45 8.83
N ALA A 320 -30.26 7.20 8.20
CA ALA A 320 -28.85 6.88 8.21
C ALA A 320 -28.22 7.03 9.61
N LEU A 321 -28.62 8.05 10.37
CA LEU A 321 -28.18 8.25 11.77
C LEU A 321 -28.69 7.12 12.68
N GLU A 322 -29.98 6.81 12.62
CA GLU A 322 -30.60 5.73 13.41
C GLU A 322 -29.94 4.37 13.13
N LYS A 323 -29.59 4.07 11.87
CA LYS A 323 -28.88 2.84 11.50
C LYS A 323 -27.51 2.70 12.18
N LEU A 324 -26.85 3.82 12.50
CA LEU A 324 -25.51 3.84 13.11
C LEU A 324 -25.53 3.88 14.64
N GLY A 325 -26.69 4.13 15.26
CA GLY A 325 -26.91 4.21 16.72
C GLY A 325 -26.41 5.50 17.36
#